data_AF-A0AAQ4CRN2-F1
#
_entry.id   AF-A0AAQ4CRN2-F1
#
_cell.length_a   1.000
_cell.length_b   1.000
_cell.length_c   1.000
_cell.angle_alpha   90.00
_cell.angle_beta   90.00
_cell.angle_gamma   90.00
#
_symmetry.space_group_name_H-M   'P 1'
#
loop_
_entity.id
_entity.type
_entity.pdbx_description
1 polymer ?
#
loop_
_entity_poly.entity_id
_entity_poly.type
_entity_poly.pdbx_seq_one_letter_code
_entity_poly.pdbx_strand_id
1 'polypeptide(L)'
;MRIDIPKDQLNNFLNQHFNLIKENQREIKGENWKIRSYDIKIKKDNSENITRIYGIEFNNATVGVSLTNDGKLKNVVFYDFKEGSETDETVKKIARNLTINYEANKVFYIETEIELFKGKSGLDAIKSISIVKKEEYNL
;
A
#
# COMPACT_ATOMS: atom_id res chain seq x y z
N MET A 1 4.66 -20.41 1.30
CA MET A 1 5.04 -20.10 -0.10
C MET A 1 5.71 -18.75 -0.08
N ARG A 2 7.02 -18.70 -0.38
CA ARG A 2 7.85 -17.49 -0.41
C ARG A 2 7.66 -16.84 -1.79
N ILE A 3 7.35 -15.55 -1.84
CA ILE A 3 7.26 -14.81 -3.10
C ILE A 3 8.29 -13.69 -3.01
N ASP A 4 9.48 -13.95 -3.54
CA ASP A 4 10.52 -12.94 -3.72
C ASP A 4 10.24 -12.24 -5.06
N ILE A 5 9.91 -10.95 -5.03
CA ILE A 5 9.82 -10.14 -6.26
C ILE A 5 10.95 -9.10 -6.20
N PRO A 6 12.08 -9.32 -6.89
CA PRO A 6 13.13 -8.33 -7.08
C PRO A 6 12.55 -6.97 -7.50
N LYS A 7 13.13 -5.85 -7.05
CA LYS A 7 12.64 -4.50 -7.39
C LYS A 7 12.43 -4.30 -8.89
N ASP A 8 13.30 -4.87 -9.72
CA ASP A 8 13.19 -4.81 -11.18
C ASP A 8 12.07 -5.70 -11.72
N GLN A 9 11.81 -6.85 -11.08
CA GLN A 9 10.64 -7.67 -11.38
C GLN A 9 9.35 -7.04 -10.86
N LEU A 10 9.37 -6.29 -9.75
CA LEU A 10 8.23 -5.56 -9.25
C LEU A 10 7.93 -4.38 -10.19
N ASN A 11 8.95 -3.63 -10.59
CA ASN A 11 8.82 -2.58 -11.58
C ASN A 11 8.37 -3.13 -12.94
N ASN A 12 8.92 -4.27 -13.38
CA ASN A 12 8.47 -4.94 -14.61
C ASN A 12 7.06 -5.49 -14.48
N PHE A 13 6.68 -6.09 -13.35
CA PHE A 13 5.32 -6.56 -13.08
C PHE A 13 4.34 -5.38 -13.09
N LEU A 14 4.70 -4.29 -12.41
CA LEU A 14 3.93 -3.05 -12.39
C LEU A 14 3.82 -2.43 -13.80
N ASN A 15 4.90 -2.41 -14.58
CA ASN A 15 4.90 -1.91 -15.95
C ASN A 15 4.14 -2.83 -16.93
N GLN A 16 4.30 -4.14 -16.82
CA GLN A 16 3.68 -5.14 -17.70
C GLN A 16 2.18 -5.30 -17.44
N HIS A 17 1.74 -5.25 -16.19
CA HIS A 17 0.35 -5.46 -15.82
C HIS A 17 -0.46 -4.16 -15.67
N PHE A 18 0.20 -3.05 -15.35
CA PHE A 18 -0.49 -1.79 -15.08
C PHE A 18 -0.04 -0.64 -15.99
N ASN A 19 0.95 -0.86 -16.87
CA ASN A 19 1.47 0.13 -17.83
C ASN A 19 1.62 1.51 -17.19
N LEU A 20 2.23 1.51 -16.00
CA LEU A 20 2.32 2.62 -15.06
C LEU A 20 3.15 3.76 -15.65
N ILE A 21 2.49 4.71 -16.31
CA ILE A 21 3.13 5.97 -16.70
C ILE A 21 3.09 6.88 -15.48
N LYS A 22 4.22 6.97 -14.78
CA LYS A 22 4.38 7.76 -13.56
C LYS A 22 4.49 9.23 -13.93
N GLU A 23 3.44 10.02 -13.73
CA GLU A 23 3.49 11.47 -13.97
C GLU A 23 3.03 12.21 -12.71
N ASN A 24 3.90 13.08 -12.19
CA ASN A 24 3.69 13.99 -11.05
C ASN A 24 3.57 13.33 -9.67
N GLN A 25 4.70 13.36 -8.94
CA GLN A 25 4.72 13.20 -7.49
C GLN A 25 4.76 14.58 -6.84
N ARG A 26 3.85 14.86 -5.90
CA ARG A 26 3.95 16.04 -5.03
C ARG A 26 4.00 15.59 -3.59
N GLU A 27 4.76 16.33 -2.79
CA GLU A 27 4.98 16.03 -1.38
C GLU A 27 4.92 17.33 -0.58
N ILE A 28 4.12 17.33 0.48
CA ILE A 28 4.03 18.41 1.45
C ILE A 28 4.27 17.78 2.83
N LYS A 29 5.14 18.39 3.64
CA LYS A 29 5.51 17.89 4.97
C LYS A 29 5.25 18.96 6.01
N GLY A 30 4.68 18.55 7.15
CA GLY A 30 4.72 19.26 8.41
C GLY A 30 5.64 18.55 9.41
N GLU A 31 5.63 18.98 10.67
CA GLU A 31 6.50 18.42 11.71
C GLU A 31 6.20 16.95 12.04
N ASN A 32 4.92 16.55 12.00
CA ASN A 32 4.44 15.22 12.38
C ASN A 32 3.49 14.58 11.34
N TRP A 33 3.38 15.21 10.17
CA TRP A 33 2.53 14.72 9.10
C TRP A 33 3.17 14.93 7.73
N LYS A 34 2.74 14.12 6.77
CA LYS A 34 3.21 14.20 5.40
C LYS A 34 2.11 13.81 4.43
N ILE A 35 1.87 14.64 3.42
CA ILE A 35 0.97 14.35 2.32
C ILE A 35 1.81 14.03 1.08
N ARG A 36 1.55 12.89 0.45
CA ARG A 36 2.06 12.56 -0.87
C ARG A 36 0.89 12.39 -1.83
N SER A 37 0.99 12.96 -3.02
CA SER A 37 0.06 12.66 -4.11
C SER A 37 0.80 12.00 -5.26
N TYR A 38 0.17 10.98 -5.82
CA TYR A 38 0.65 10.25 -6.99
C TYR A 38 -0.49 10.16 -8.00
N ASP A 39 -0.25 10.62 -9.23
CA ASP A 39 -1.15 10.29 -10.34
C ASP A 39 -0.65 9.00 -10.98
N ILE A 40 -1.47 7.95 -10.91
CA ILE A 40 -1.21 6.67 -11.55
C ILE A 40 -2.06 6.61 -12.81
N LYS A 41 -1.40 6.63 -13.97
CA LYS A 41 -2.04 6.36 -15.26
C LYS A 41 -1.95 4.88 -15.55
N ILE A 42 -3.10 4.20 -15.62
CA ILE A 42 -3.24 2.81 -16.04
C ILE A 42 -3.87 2.81 -17.43
N LYS A 43 -3.16 2.31 -18.43
CA LYS A 43 -3.71 2.04 -19.77
C LYS A 43 -4.25 0.62 -19.81
N LYS A 44 -5.56 0.46 -19.93
CA LYS A 44 -6.20 -0.84 -20.15
C LYS A 44 -7.24 -0.72 -21.27
N ASP A 45 -7.16 -1.60 -22.26
CA ASP A 45 -8.14 -1.74 -23.35
C ASP A 45 -8.43 -0.40 -24.10
N ASN A 46 -7.38 0.34 -24.47
CA ASN A 46 -7.45 1.67 -25.11
C ASN A 46 -8.14 2.78 -24.29
N SER A 47 -8.47 2.52 -23.02
CA SER A 47 -8.95 3.53 -22.07
C SER A 47 -7.81 3.97 -21.13
N GLU A 48 -7.69 5.28 -20.91
CA GLU A 48 -6.77 5.85 -19.92
C GLU A 48 -7.50 6.06 -18.59
N ASN A 49 -7.14 5.28 -17.57
CA ASN A 49 -7.63 5.48 -16.21
C ASN A 49 -6.53 6.16 -15.39
N ILE A 50 -6.76 7.42 -15.05
CA ILE A 50 -5.96 8.21 -14.11
C ILE A 50 -6.55 8.00 -12.72
N THR A 51 -5.92 7.11 -11.95
CA THR A 51 -6.22 6.99 -10.52
C THR A 51 -5.29 7.93 -9.77
N ARG A 52 -5.86 9.00 -9.20
CA ARG A 52 -5.10 9.87 -8.30
C ARG A 52 -5.12 9.27 -6.90
N ILE A 53 -3.94 9.05 -6.34
CA ILE A 53 -3.75 8.56 -4.98
C ILE A 53 -3.22 9.68 -4.10
N TYR A 54 -3.88 9.92 -2.98
CA TYR A 54 -3.39 10.77 -1.91
C TYR A 54 -3.04 9.89 -0.71
N GLY A 55 -1.77 9.88 -0.30
CA GLY A 55 -1.32 9.28 0.95
C GLY A 55 -1.11 10.38 1.99
N ILE A 56 -1.80 10.28 3.12
CA ILE A 56 -1.61 11.16 4.28
C ILE A 56 -1.02 10.31 5.39
N GLU A 57 0.25 10.55 5.72
CA GLU A 57 0.99 9.90 6.79
C GLU A 57 0.88 10.80 8.05
N PHE A 58 0.37 10.26 9.15
CA PHE A 58 0.33 10.88 10.48
C PHE A 58 0.98 9.92 11.48
N ASN A 59 2.19 10.24 11.95
CA ASN A 59 2.99 9.36 12.80
C ASN A 59 3.13 7.94 12.19
N ASN A 60 2.49 6.93 12.80
CA ASN A 60 2.54 5.51 12.40
C ASN A 60 1.31 5.05 11.59
N ALA A 61 0.39 5.97 11.28
CA ALA A 61 -0.81 5.69 10.51
C ALA A 61 -0.76 6.40 9.16
N THR A 62 -1.27 5.73 8.14
CA THR A 62 -1.38 6.24 6.78
C THR A 62 -2.80 6.09 6.30
N VAL A 63 -3.34 7.15 5.70
CA VAL A 63 -4.61 7.10 4.97
C VAL A 63 -4.30 7.30 3.49
N GLY A 64 -4.58 6.29 2.68
CA GLY A 64 -4.59 6.35 1.23
C GLY A 64 -6.00 6.63 0.72
N VAL A 65 -6.14 7.56 -0.21
CA VAL A 65 -7.41 7.82 -0.91
C VAL A 65 -7.16 7.73 -2.39
N SER A 66 -7.99 6.98 -3.12
CA SER A 66 -7.95 6.95 -4.58
C SER A 66 -9.23 7.54 -5.18
N LEU A 67 -9.08 8.39 -6.19
CA LEU A 67 -10.19 8.96 -6.96
C LEU A 67 -10.25 8.38 -8.37
N THR A 68 -11.45 8.31 -8.94
CA THR A 68 -11.69 8.04 -10.37
C THR A 68 -11.37 9.27 -11.24
N ASN A 69 -11.36 9.09 -12.56
CA ASN A 69 -11.15 10.17 -13.54
C ASN A 69 -12.14 11.34 -13.39
N ASP A 70 -13.39 11.05 -13.01
CA ASP A 70 -14.45 12.04 -12.79
C ASP A 70 -14.44 12.64 -11.37
N GLY A 71 -13.40 12.35 -10.58
CA GLY A 71 -13.19 12.92 -9.25
C GLY A 71 -13.99 12.25 -8.14
N LYS A 72 -14.70 11.15 -8.41
CA LYS A 72 -15.41 10.39 -7.38
C LYS A 72 -14.45 9.58 -6.52
N LEU A 73 -14.83 9.40 -5.26
CA LEU A 73 -14.11 8.57 -4.32
C LEU A 73 -14.22 7.09 -4.72
N LYS A 74 -13.08 6.45 -4.98
CA LYS A 74 -13.01 5.03 -5.36
C LYS A 74 -12.64 4.15 -4.17
N ASN A 75 -11.52 4.45 -3.52
CA ASN A 75 -11.06 3.71 -2.35
C ASN A 75 -10.61 4.66 -1.24
N VAL A 76 -10.85 4.24 0.00
CA VAL A 76 -10.14 4.75 1.17
C VAL A 76 -9.44 3.57 1.83
N VAL A 77 -8.14 3.70 2.04
CA VAL A 77 -7.27 2.68 2.60
C VAL A 77 -6.65 3.24 3.86
N PHE A 78 -7.09 2.75 5.01
CA PHE A 78 -6.42 3.01 6.27
C PHE A 78 -5.37 1.94 6.50
N TYR A 79 -4.20 2.38 6.91
CA TYR A 79 -3.07 1.51 7.13
C TYR A 79 -2.34 1.93 8.40
N ASP A 80 -2.09 1.00 9.30
CA ASP A 80 -1.22 1.25 10.44
C ASP A 80 -0.23 0.09 10.62
N PHE A 81 0.81 0.38 11.40
CA PHE A 81 1.67 -0.65 11.94
C PHE A 81 1.58 -0.64 13.45
N LYS A 82 1.45 -1.83 14.03
CA LYS A 82 1.69 -2.08 15.43
C LYS A 82 3.00 -2.84 15.58
N GLU A 83 3.84 -2.40 16.51
CA GLU A 83 5.02 -3.17 16.90
C GLU A 83 4.58 -4.49 17.56
N GLY A 84 5.22 -5.58 17.14
CA GLY A 84 5.03 -6.91 17.69
C GLY A 84 6.15 -7.24 18.68
N SER A 85 6.65 -8.47 18.61
CA SER A 85 7.79 -8.91 19.41
C SER A 85 9.13 -8.58 18.74
N GLU A 86 10.17 -8.40 19.54
CA GLU A 86 11.53 -8.16 19.08
C GLU A 86 12.49 -9.17 19.73
N THR A 87 13.47 -9.63 18.95
CA THR A 87 14.60 -10.46 19.39
C THR A 87 15.91 -9.81 18.95
N ASP A 88 17.06 -10.38 19.31
CA ASP A 88 18.36 -9.85 18.86
C ASP A 88 18.55 -9.91 17.33
N GLU A 89 17.86 -10.82 16.65
CA GLU A 89 17.98 -11.04 15.20
C GLU A 89 16.83 -10.45 14.39
N THR A 90 15.63 -10.37 14.96
CA THR A 90 14.41 -10.01 14.20
C THR A 90 13.46 -9.09 14.96
N VAL A 91 12.66 -8.36 14.20
CA VAL A 91 11.51 -7.59 14.69
C VAL A 91 10.25 -8.02 13.97
N LYS A 92 9.18 -8.30 14.72
CA LYS A 92 7.86 -8.56 14.18
C LYS A 92 7.02 -7.29 14.23
N LYS A 93 6.26 -7.05 13.16
CA LYS A 93 5.29 -5.97 13.05
C LYS A 93 3.97 -6.53 12.56
N ILE A 94 2.87 -6.01 13.09
CA ILE A 94 1.53 -6.28 12.57
C ILE A 94 1.11 -5.07 11.76
N ALA A 95 0.97 -5.26 10.45
CA ALA A 95 0.39 -4.29 9.54
C ALA A 95 -1.12 -4.52 9.48
N ARG A 96 -1.92 -3.50 9.74
CA ARG A 96 -3.38 -3.58 9.59
C ARG A 96 -3.81 -2.70 8.44
N ASN A 97 -4.73 -3.22 7.66
CA ASN A 97 -5.27 -2.57 6.49
C ASN A 97 -6.80 -2.61 6.55
N LEU A 98 -7.44 -1.45 6.46
CA LEU A 98 -8.87 -1.33 6.23
C LEU A 98 -9.07 -0.65 4.88
N THR A 99 -9.59 -1.38 3.90
CA THR A 99 -9.88 -0.84 2.57
C THR A 99 -11.39 -0.75 2.38
N ILE A 100 -11.89 0.46 2.17
CA ILE A 100 -13.27 0.74 1.75
C ILE A 100 -13.24 0.95 0.24
N ASN A 101 -13.89 0.06 -0.52
CA ASN A 101 -14.00 0.15 -1.97
C ASN A 101 -15.45 0.47 -2.35
N TYR A 102 -15.67 1.72 -2.76
CA TYR A 102 -17.00 2.23 -3.09
C TYR A 102 -17.53 1.70 -4.42
N GLU A 103 -16.66 1.40 -5.40
CA GLU A 103 -17.10 0.82 -6.67
C GLU A 103 -17.60 -0.62 -6.50
N ALA A 104 -16.96 -1.39 -5.62
CA ALA A 104 -17.32 -2.78 -5.35
C ALA A 104 -18.40 -2.90 -4.26
N ASN A 105 -18.76 -1.80 -3.58
CA ASN A 105 -19.60 -1.80 -2.37
C ASN A 105 -19.11 -2.78 -1.29
N LYS A 106 -17.79 -2.77 -1.03
CA LYS A 106 -17.10 -3.70 -0.13
C LYS A 106 -16.19 -2.98 0.86
N VAL A 107 -16.03 -3.58 2.05
CA VAL A 107 -14.99 -3.25 3.01
C VAL A 107 -14.14 -4.49 3.27
N PHE A 108 -12.82 -4.34 3.23
CA PHE A 108 -11.86 -5.39 3.55
C PHE A 108 -11.05 -4.98 4.77
N TYR A 109 -10.95 -5.87 5.75
CA TYR A 109 -10.01 -5.74 6.85
C TYR A 109 -8.97 -6.85 6.77
N ILE A 110 -7.69 -6.49 6.72
CA ILE A 110 -6.58 -7.44 6.61
C ILE A 110 -5.55 -7.11 7.68
N GLU A 111 -5.16 -8.10 8.47
CA GLU A 111 -3.96 -8.03 9.32
C GLU A 111 -2.88 -8.92 8.75
N THR A 112 -1.67 -8.38 8.66
CA THR A 112 -0.48 -9.07 8.16
C THR A 112 0.61 -9.01 9.20
N GLU A 113 1.15 -10.16 9.61
CA GLU A 113 2.39 -10.22 10.37
C GLU A 113 3.58 -10.15 9.40
N ILE A 114 4.51 -9.27 9.69
CA ILE A 114 5.76 -9.07 8.95
C ILE A 114 6.90 -9.26 9.93
N GLU A 115 7.74 -10.26 9.71
CA GLU A 115 8.99 -10.44 10.46
C GLU A 115 10.15 -9.94 9.62
N LEU A 116 10.98 -9.08 10.23
CA LEU A 116 12.11 -8.44 9.58
C LEU A 116 13.42 -8.80 10.29
N PHE A 117 14.48 -9.10 9.54
CA PHE A 117 15.84 -9.22 10.06
C PHE A 117 16.42 -7.85 10.42
N LYS A 118 17.00 -7.73 11.62
CA LYS A 118 17.77 -6.56 12.04
C LYS A 118 19.06 -6.45 11.21
N GLY A 119 19.50 -5.21 10.96
CA GLY A 119 20.72 -4.92 10.21
C GLY A 119 20.64 -5.13 8.70
N LYS A 120 19.52 -5.63 8.18
CA LYS A 120 19.24 -5.74 6.74
C LYS A 120 18.33 -4.60 6.28
N SER A 121 18.33 -4.33 4.98
CA SER A 121 17.53 -3.26 4.39
C SER A 121 16.83 -3.73 3.11
N GLY A 122 15.81 -2.98 2.69
CA GLY A 122 15.04 -3.33 1.49
C GLY A 122 14.34 -4.69 1.61
N LEU A 123 14.30 -5.44 0.51
CA LEU A 123 13.65 -6.75 0.45
C LEU A 123 14.40 -7.81 1.28
N ASP A 124 15.73 -7.69 1.41
CA ASP A 124 16.54 -8.63 2.20
C ASP A 124 16.26 -8.56 3.70
N ALA A 125 15.64 -7.47 4.16
CA ALA A 125 15.15 -7.36 5.52
C ALA A 125 13.94 -8.27 5.79
N ILE A 126 13.20 -8.71 4.77
CA ILE A 126 11.95 -9.45 4.96
C ILE A 126 12.26 -10.92 5.24
N LYS A 127 12.00 -11.38 6.46
CA LYS A 127 12.09 -12.80 6.84
C LYS A 127 10.82 -13.55 6.48
N SER A 128 9.65 -12.98 6.79
CA SER A 128 8.36 -13.55 6.43
C SER A 128 7.25 -12.51 6.40
N ILE A 129 6.22 -12.80 5.60
CA ILE A 129 4.96 -12.06 5.55
C ILE A 129 3.83 -13.09 5.60
N SER A 130 2.90 -12.94 6.52
CA SER A 130 1.74 -13.83 6.66
C SER A 130 0.47 -13.05 6.92
N ILE A 131 -0.61 -13.38 6.21
CA ILE A 131 -1.94 -12.86 6.52
C ILE A 131 -2.43 -13.61 7.77
N VAL A 132 -2.64 -12.88 8.86
CA VAL A 132 -3.12 -13.46 10.13
C VAL A 132 -4.63 -13.30 10.29
N LYS A 133 -5.21 -12.28 9.65
CA LYS A 133 -6.65 -12.05 9.66
C LYS A 133 -7.11 -11.44 8.35
N LYS A 134 -8.26 -11.91 7.85
CA LYS A 134 -8.95 -11.33 6.68
C LYS A 134 -10.44 -11.37 6.92
N GLU A 135 -11.09 -10.22 6.86
CA GLU A 135 -12.53 -10.06 6.94
C GLU A 135 -13.02 -9.24 5.74
N GLU A 136 -14.24 -9.53 5.30
CA GLU A 136 -14.88 -8.85 4.18
C GLU A 136 -16.33 -8.55 4.56
N TYR A 137 -16.75 -7.32 4.29
CA TYR A 137 -18.08 -6.81 4.56
C TYR A 137 -18.65 -6.14 3.32
N ASN A 138 -19.97 -6.09 3.23
CA ASN A 138 -20.65 -5.22 2.28
C ASN A 138 -20.81 -3.82 2.91
N LEU A 139 -20.73 -2.78 2.09
CA LEU A 139 -21.03 -1.40 2.46
C LEU A 139 -22.54 -1.17 2.59
#